data_AF-A0A2A2TAC5-F1
#
_entry.id   AF-A0A2A2TAC5-F1
#
_cell.length_a   1.000
_cell.length_b   1.000
_cell.length_c   1.000
_cell.angle_alpha   90.00
_cell.angle_beta   90.00
_cell.angle_gamma   90.00
#
_symmetry.space_group_name_H-M   'P 1'
#
loop_
_entity.id
_entity.type
_entity.pdbx_description
1 polymer ?
#
loop_
_entity_poly.entity_id
_entity_poly.type
_entity_poly.pdbx_seq_one_letter_code
_entity_poly.pdbx_strand_id
1 'polypeptide(L)'
;MHLLVLLFNQLIKLTAKRFLLSLENPQLAQSKIKKQIFNNFIYSEYGKKLGIKSIEEWKQIPIIKYHDIKNLISEKPRQISALTPEKILFYEKTSGSRAAAKLIPYTKSLRHSFNQMFCVWANDLITNGCKFSTGKMYFCISPQLSNSSNETIQNDSEYLDEWLRIILSPFLVSLPSIKQIRNAEEFKYELAKVLIITEKLEIISIWSPTFLEVVLDYIQINRIQLATDLTNRISSQRQRILLSENFSPQDLWKNLKLISCWDSANAADKADYLRLKFPNAFVQGKGLLATEAPMTIPLIIANGYVPVLDEVFFEFADGLGNIHLLHELKIGENYEIIISQKGGLYRYQIGDRIRVTHLYKSTPCLEFIGRTEEISDLVGEKLNSEFVRDVLELLPLENCSFKSLVPVKYPQAYYLLLLNNTDID
;
A
#
# COMPACT_ATOMS: atom_id res chain seq x y z
N MET A 1 -8.10 -10.30 -25.85
CA MET A 1 -7.72 -9.65 -24.58
C MET A 1 -8.92 -9.44 -23.66
N HIS A 2 -10.00 -8.79 -24.10
CA HIS A 2 -11.22 -8.62 -23.29
C HIS A 2 -11.80 -9.95 -22.74
N LEU A 3 -11.84 -11.02 -23.55
CA LEU A 3 -12.24 -12.36 -23.09
C LEU A 3 -11.36 -12.89 -21.93
N LEU A 4 -10.06 -12.61 -21.94
CA LEU A 4 -9.15 -13.02 -20.87
C LEU A 4 -9.44 -12.27 -19.57
N VAL A 5 -9.81 -10.99 -19.63
CA VAL A 5 -10.26 -10.21 -18.46
C VAL A 5 -11.54 -10.81 -17.88
N LEU A 6 -12.50 -11.19 -18.73
CA LEU A 6 -13.74 -11.83 -18.30
C LEU A 6 -13.51 -13.21 -17.67
N LEU A 7 -12.64 -14.03 -18.27
CA LEU A 7 -12.24 -15.32 -17.72
C LEU A 7 -11.55 -15.16 -16.37
N PHE A 8 -10.60 -14.21 -16.27
CA PHE A 8 -9.95 -13.88 -15.02
C PHE A 8 -10.95 -13.47 -13.94
N ASN A 9 -11.93 -12.62 -14.30
CA ASN A 9 -12.99 -12.21 -13.38
C ASN A 9 -13.80 -13.41 -12.83
N GLN A 10 -14.13 -14.39 -13.68
CA GLN A 10 -14.84 -15.59 -13.24
C GLN A 10 -14.01 -16.45 -12.28
N LEU A 11 -12.69 -16.55 -12.49
CA LEU A 11 -11.79 -17.30 -11.62
C LEU A 11 -11.76 -16.73 -10.20
N ILE A 12 -11.73 -15.41 -10.05
CA ILE A 12 -11.64 -14.72 -8.75
C ILE A 12 -12.99 -14.42 -8.10
N LYS A 13 -14.10 -14.59 -8.83
CA LYS A 13 -15.46 -14.25 -8.39
C LYS A 13 -15.89 -14.97 -7.11
N LEU A 14 -15.50 -16.23 -6.93
CA LEU A 14 -15.86 -17.00 -5.74
C LEU A 14 -15.15 -16.46 -4.49
N THR A 15 -13.88 -16.08 -4.61
CA THR A 15 -13.13 -15.41 -3.54
C THR A 15 -13.82 -14.10 -3.15
N ALA A 16 -14.12 -13.25 -4.14
CA ALA A 16 -14.78 -11.97 -3.88
C ALA A 16 -16.16 -12.13 -3.23
N LYS A 17 -16.97 -13.08 -3.73
CA LYS A 17 -18.29 -13.38 -3.15
C LYS A 17 -18.19 -13.85 -1.70
N ARG A 18 -17.23 -14.71 -1.37
CA ARG A 18 -17.01 -15.17 0.01
C ARG A 18 -16.65 -14.00 0.93
N PHE A 19 -15.71 -13.17 0.51
CA PHE A 19 -15.31 -11.99 1.27
C PHE A 19 -16.50 -11.02 1.49
N LEU A 20 -17.27 -10.72 0.43
CA LEU A 20 -18.44 -9.84 0.55
C LEU A 20 -19.51 -10.39 1.50
N LEU A 21 -19.65 -11.71 1.63
CA LEU A 21 -20.53 -12.33 2.63
C LEU A 21 -19.99 -12.17 4.05
N SER A 22 -18.67 -12.26 4.24
CA SER A 22 -18.02 -12.03 5.55
C SER A 22 -18.29 -10.62 6.08
N LEU A 23 -18.45 -9.63 5.19
CA LEU A 23 -18.80 -8.24 5.57
C LEU A 23 -20.21 -8.09 6.18
N GLU A 24 -21.11 -9.08 6.02
CA GLU A 24 -22.45 -9.08 6.62
C GLU A 24 -22.43 -9.46 8.09
N ASN A 25 -21.42 -10.23 8.52
CA ASN A 25 -21.24 -10.65 9.91
C ASN A 25 -19.75 -10.62 10.29
N PRO A 26 -19.17 -9.42 10.50
CA PRO A 26 -17.75 -9.29 10.78
C PRO A 26 -17.32 -9.97 12.07
N GLN A 27 -18.20 -10.06 13.07
CA GLN A 27 -17.91 -10.75 14.33
C GLN A 27 -17.64 -12.24 14.10
N LEU A 28 -18.46 -12.89 13.28
CA LEU A 28 -18.30 -14.29 12.93
C LEU A 28 -17.06 -14.53 12.06
N ALA A 29 -16.79 -13.64 11.10
CA ALA A 29 -15.57 -13.69 10.29
C ALA A 29 -14.30 -13.56 11.16
N GLN A 30 -14.26 -12.54 12.02
CA GLN A 30 -13.15 -12.28 12.95
C GLN A 30 -12.96 -13.44 13.96
N SER A 31 -14.03 -14.04 14.45
CA SER A 31 -13.94 -15.23 15.32
C SER A 31 -13.33 -16.44 14.61
N LYS A 32 -13.67 -16.66 13.33
CA LYS A 32 -13.10 -17.75 12.52
C LYS A 32 -11.61 -17.55 12.27
N ILE A 33 -11.19 -16.38 11.81
CA ILE A 33 -9.77 -16.12 11.55
C ILE A 33 -8.95 -16.11 12.83
N LYS A 34 -9.49 -15.58 13.94
CA LYS A 34 -8.87 -15.66 15.27
C LYS A 34 -8.56 -17.10 15.67
N LYS A 35 -9.49 -18.04 15.47
CA LYS A 35 -9.28 -19.47 15.73
C LYS A 35 -8.14 -20.05 14.89
N GLN A 36 -8.10 -19.71 13.60
CA GLN A 36 -7.04 -20.19 12.70
C GLN A 36 -5.66 -19.66 13.13
N ILE A 37 -5.56 -18.36 13.42
CA ILE A 37 -4.31 -17.73 13.88
C ILE A 37 -3.89 -18.30 15.24
N PHE A 38 -4.84 -18.49 16.16
CA PHE A 38 -4.55 -19.05 17.48
C PHE A 38 -3.97 -20.47 17.40
N ASN A 39 -4.44 -21.29 16.47
CA ASN A 39 -3.84 -22.60 16.23
C ASN A 39 -2.37 -22.49 15.84
N ASN A 40 -1.99 -21.56 14.95
CA ASN A 40 -0.58 -21.34 14.62
C ASN A 40 0.22 -20.85 15.83
N PHE A 41 -0.37 -19.96 16.63
CA PHE A 41 0.24 -19.44 17.85
C PHE A 41 0.61 -20.55 18.84
N ILE A 42 -0.32 -21.44 19.22
CA ILE A 42 -0.07 -22.48 20.24
C ILE A 42 1.00 -23.50 19.80
N TYR A 43 1.17 -23.71 18.50
CA TYR A 43 2.20 -24.62 17.98
C TYR A 43 3.56 -23.95 17.78
N SER A 44 3.62 -22.61 17.77
CA SER A 44 4.87 -21.85 17.71
C SER A 44 5.67 -21.95 19.01
N GLU A 45 6.99 -21.73 18.93
CA GLU A 45 7.84 -21.66 20.13
C GLU A 45 7.46 -20.46 21.01
N TYR A 46 7.09 -19.35 20.39
CA TYR A 46 6.62 -18.14 21.08
C TYR A 46 5.37 -18.41 21.92
N GLY A 47 4.35 -19.05 21.32
CA GLY A 47 3.12 -19.40 22.05
C GLY A 47 3.37 -20.40 23.17
N LYS A 48 4.21 -21.42 22.94
CA LYS A 48 4.62 -22.37 23.99
C LYS A 48 5.32 -21.68 25.15
N LYS A 49 6.17 -20.70 24.88
CA LYS A 49 6.88 -19.92 25.92
C LYS A 49 5.93 -19.07 26.76
N LEU A 50 4.86 -18.54 26.18
CA LEU A 50 3.84 -17.79 26.90
C LEU A 50 2.89 -18.67 27.73
N GLY A 51 2.88 -19.99 27.51
CA GLY A 51 2.08 -20.93 28.31
C GLY A 51 0.57 -20.85 28.09
N ILE A 52 0.12 -20.06 27.10
CA ILE A 52 -1.29 -19.85 26.76
C ILE A 52 -1.80 -21.06 25.97
N LYS A 53 -2.89 -21.66 26.43
CA LYS A 53 -3.41 -22.94 25.88
C LYS A 53 -4.81 -22.83 25.31
N SER A 54 -5.58 -21.83 25.73
CA SER A 54 -6.99 -21.67 25.34
C SER A 54 -7.23 -20.36 24.60
N ILE A 55 -8.15 -20.35 23.64
CA ILE A 55 -8.46 -19.13 22.86
C ILE A 55 -9.18 -18.07 23.72
N GLU A 56 -9.81 -18.48 24.80
CA GLU A 56 -10.41 -17.64 25.83
C GLU A 56 -9.34 -16.79 26.53
N GLU A 57 -8.11 -17.29 26.61
CA GLU A 57 -6.94 -16.60 27.18
C GLU A 57 -6.29 -15.62 26.19
N TRP A 58 -6.86 -15.40 25.00
CA TRP A 58 -6.29 -14.52 23.98
C TRP A 58 -5.84 -13.15 24.51
N LYS A 59 -6.61 -12.56 25.43
CA LYS A 59 -6.29 -11.26 26.03
C LYS A 59 -4.99 -11.28 26.86
N GLN A 60 -4.51 -12.45 27.25
CA GLN A 60 -3.24 -12.64 27.96
C GLN A 60 -2.03 -12.63 27.02
N ILE A 61 -2.23 -12.80 25.70
CA ILE A 61 -1.17 -12.57 24.71
C ILE A 61 -0.81 -11.07 24.81
N PRO A 62 0.46 -10.71 25.03
CA PRO A 62 0.84 -9.30 25.15
C PRO A 62 0.65 -8.57 23.82
N ILE A 63 0.25 -7.30 23.90
CA ILE A 63 0.36 -6.40 22.74
C ILE A 63 1.85 -6.07 22.59
N ILE A 64 2.39 -6.28 21.39
CA ILE A 64 3.83 -6.20 21.13
C ILE A 64 4.15 -5.24 19.98
N LYS A 65 5.35 -4.67 20.03
CA LYS A 65 5.97 -3.90 18.95
C LYS A 65 7.10 -4.71 18.32
N TYR A 66 7.67 -4.19 17.23
CA TYR A 66 8.74 -4.89 16.50
C TYR A 66 9.96 -5.21 17.39
N HIS A 67 10.35 -4.31 18.29
CA HIS A 67 11.52 -4.51 19.15
C HIS A 67 11.36 -5.73 20.08
N ASP A 68 10.14 -6.08 20.48
CA ASP A 68 9.86 -7.20 21.39
C ASP A 68 10.10 -8.56 20.74
N ILE A 69 9.93 -8.63 19.42
CA ILE A 69 10.08 -9.86 18.63
C ILE A 69 11.34 -9.89 17.77
N LYS A 70 12.11 -8.80 17.73
CA LYS A 70 13.31 -8.70 16.89
C LYS A 70 14.29 -9.86 17.11
N ASN A 71 14.46 -10.30 18.35
CA ASN A 71 15.35 -11.41 18.70
C ASN A 71 14.81 -12.80 18.30
N LEU A 72 13.52 -12.90 17.99
CA LEU A 72 12.85 -14.12 17.51
C LEU A 72 12.89 -14.24 15.97
N ILE A 73 13.35 -13.20 15.29
CA ILE A 73 13.45 -13.10 13.84
C ILE A 73 14.88 -13.45 13.43
N SER A 74 15.04 -14.56 12.70
CA SER A 74 16.32 -15.04 12.16
C SER A 74 16.48 -14.54 10.74
N GLU A 75 17.58 -13.87 10.39
CA GLU A 75 17.79 -13.39 9.00
C GLU A 75 18.00 -14.52 7.97
N LYS A 76 17.97 -15.79 8.38
CA LYS A 76 18.20 -16.93 7.50
C LYS A 76 16.88 -17.41 6.88
N PRO A 77 16.68 -17.27 5.55
CA PRO A 77 15.51 -17.82 4.87
C PRO A 77 15.47 -19.36 4.98
N ARG A 78 14.27 -19.94 4.92
CA ARG A 78 13.99 -21.40 4.98
C ARG A 78 14.06 -22.06 6.36
N GLN A 79 14.25 -21.31 7.44
CA GLN A 79 14.08 -21.81 8.81
C GLN A 79 12.62 -21.65 9.27
N ILE A 80 12.17 -22.49 10.21
CA ILE A 80 10.94 -22.24 10.97
C ILE A 80 11.24 -21.09 11.94
N SER A 81 10.40 -20.06 11.95
CA SER A 81 10.55 -18.96 12.90
C SER A 81 9.99 -19.38 14.27
N ALA A 82 10.57 -18.88 15.35
CA ALA A 82 9.99 -19.05 16.69
C ALA A 82 8.54 -18.51 16.78
N LEU A 83 8.17 -17.60 15.87
CA LEU A 83 6.84 -16.96 15.81
C LEU A 83 5.77 -17.80 15.09
N THR A 84 6.14 -18.76 14.24
CA THR A 84 5.15 -19.52 13.46
C THR A 84 5.64 -20.94 13.18
N PRO A 85 4.78 -21.97 13.26
CA PRO A 85 5.15 -23.34 12.88
C PRO A 85 5.36 -23.48 11.37
N GLU A 86 4.97 -22.49 10.56
CA GLU A 86 5.15 -22.50 9.12
C GLU A 86 6.59 -22.11 8.72
N LYS A 87 7.10 -22.72 7.65
CA LYS A 87 8.40 -22.38 7.10
C LYS A 87 8.41 -20.95 6.54
N ILE A 88 9.44 -20.18 6.88
CA ILE A 88 9.65 -18.85 6.29
C ILE A 88 10.21 -18.98 4.88
N LEU A 89 9.52 -18.35 3.92
CA LEU A 89 9.93 -18.32 2.51
C LEU A 89 11.06 -17.30 2.32
N PHE A 90 10.87 -16.07 2.80
CA PHE A 90 11.85 -14.98 2.83
C PHE A 90 11.47 -13.95 3.91
N TYR A 91 12.33 -12.96 4.11
CA TYR A 91 12.06 -11.81 4.97
C TYR A 91 11.98 -10.54 4.14
N GLU A 92 10.85 -9.85 4.24
CA GLU A 92 10.66 -8.58 3.54
C GLU A 92 11.08 -7.42 4.43
N LYS A 93 11.77 -6.42 3.86
CA LYS A 93 12.22 -5.25 4.60
C LYS A 93 11.17 -4.15 4.52
N THR A 94 10.73 -3.64 5.66
CA THR A 94 9.83 -2.48 5.67
C THR A 94 10.54 -1.23 5.17
N SER A 95 9.84 -0.40 4.40
CA SER A 95 10.32 0.90 3.90
C SER A 95 10.36 2.03 4.95
N GLY A 96 10.10 1.73 6.23
CA GLY A 96 9.96 2.72 7.31
C GLY A 96 11.21 3.56 7.58
N SER A 97 11.01 4.87 7.74
CA SER A 97 11.99 5.94 7.97
C SER A 97 12.71 5.87 9.34
N ARG A 98 13.95 6.38 9.37
CA ARG A 98 14.87 6.63 10.51
C ARG A 98 15.27 5.44 11.42
N ALA A 99 14.41 4.46 11.65
CA ALA A 99 14.75 3.24 12.39
C ALA A 99 15.36 2.17 11.46
N ALA A 100 16.12 1.24 12.02
CA ALA A 100 16.63 0.10 11.26
C ALA A 100 15.46 -0.67 10.62
N ALA A 101 15.56 -0.99 9.33
CA ALA A 101 14.50 -1.67 8.57
C ALA A 101 14.01 -2.93 9.32
N LYS A 102 12.69 -3.04 9.49
CA LYS A 102 12.07 -4.23 10.09
C LYS A 102 12.11 -5.38 9.08
N LEU A 103 12.39 -6.59 9.56
CA LEU A 103 12.36 -7.81 8.78
C LEU A 103 11.07 -8.55 9.09
N ILE A 104 10.16 -8.61 8.14
CA ILE A 104 8.87 -9.27 8.32
C ILE A 104 8.95 -10.68 7.71
N PRO A 105 8.65 -11.73 8.48
CA PRO A 105 8.65 -13.10 7.97
C PRO A 105 7.48 -13.33 7.00
N TYR A 106 7.79 -13.79 5.78
CA TYR A 106 6.78 -14.18 4.80
C TYR A 106 6.61 -15.69 4.74
N THR A 107 5.41 -16.16 5.11
CA THR A 107 5.00 -17.55 4.96
C THR A 107 4.10 -17.72 3.72
N LYS A 108 3.78 -18.96 3.35
CA LYS A 108 2.82 -19.22 2.27
C LYS A 108 1.43 -18.73 2.68
N SER A 109 1.04 -18.90 3.95
CA SER A 109 -0.23 -18.41 4.46
C SER A 109 -0.35 -16.88 4.44
N LEU A 110 0.71 -16.15 4.84
CA LEU A 110 0.70 -14.68 4.75
C LEU A 110 0.64 -14.21 3.29
N ARG A 111 1.44 -14.80 2.40
CA ARG A 111 1.37 -14.48 0.96
C ARG A 111 -0.04 -14.73 0.40
N HIS A 112 -0.68 -15.82 0.82
CA HIS A 112 -2.06 -16.12 0.44
C HIS A 112 -3.04 -15.01 0.87
N SER A 113 -2.84 -14.37 2.03
CA SER A 113 -3.64 -13.23 2.47
C SER A 113 -3.58 -12.05 1.49
N PHE A 114 -2.37 -11.71 1.00
CA PHE A 114 -2.20 -10.69 -0.04
C PHE A 114 -2.90 -11.07 -1.35
N ASN A 115 -2.84 -12.36 -1.73
CA ASN A 115 -3.54 -12.88 -2.89
C ASN A 115 -5.06 -12.76 -2.78
N GLN A 116 -5.64 -13.11 -1.62
CA GLN A 116 -7.08 -12.98 -1.40
C GLN A 116 -7.51 -11.52 -1.51
N MET A 117 -6.79 -10.61 -0.85
CA MET A 117 -7.02 -9.17 -0.96
C MET A 117 -6.98 -8.69 -2.43
N PHE A 118 -5.96 -9.10 -3.18
CA PHE A 118 -5.83 -8.75 -4.59
C PHE A 118 -6.99 -9.27 -5.44
N CYS A 119 -7.41 -10.52 -5.22
CA CYS A 119 -8.53 -11.12 -5.96
C CYS A 119 -9.85 -10.40 -5.70
N VAL A 120 -10.10 -9.98 -4.45
CA VAL A 120 -11.28 -9.18 -4.11
C VAL A 120 -11.21 -7.82 -4.81
N TRP A 121 -10.09 -7.10 -4.68
CA TRP A 121 -9.88 -5.79 -5.31
C TRP A 121 -10.05 -5.85 -6.83
N ALA A 122 -9.39 -6.80 -7.49
CA ALA A 122 -9.47 -6.97 -8.94
C ALA A 122 -10.89 -7.33 -9.40
N ASN A 123 -11.63 -8.15 -8.64
CA ASN A 123 -13.02 -8.48 -8.96
C ASN A 123 -13.91 -7.24 -8.89
N ASP A 124 -13.75 -6.42 -7.85
CA ASP A 124 -14.52 -5.19 -7.66
C ASP A 124 -14.20 -4.16 -8.74
N LEU A 125 -12.92 -3.99 -9.11
CA LEU A 125 -12.51 -3.14 -10.23
C LEU A 125 -13.15 -3.56 -11.56
N ILE A 126 -13.19 -4.85 -11.86
CA ILE A 126 -13.76 -5.35 -13.13
C ILE A 126 -15.29 -5.28 -13.11
N THR A 127 -15.92 -5.49 -11.96
CA THR A 127 -17.38 -5.61 -11.85
C THR A 127 -18.06 -4.26 -11.63
N ASN A 128 -17.50 -3.42 -10.78
CA ASN A 128 -18.07 -2.14 -10.34
C ASN A 128 -17.27 -0.92 -10.82
N GLY A 129 -16.05 -1.13 -11.32
CA GLY A 129 -15.16 -0.07 -11.77
C GLY A 129 -15.08 0.12 -13.28
N CYS A 130 -13.87 0.35 -13.77
CA CYS A 130 -13.60 0.71 -15.16
C CYS A 130 -13.75 -0.50 -16.10
N LYS A 131 -14.29 -0.27 -17.30
CA LYS A 131 -14.36 -1.31 -18.35
C LYS A 131 -13.01 -1.49 -19.03
N PHE A 132 -12.25 -2.50 -18.64
CA PHE A 132 -10.95 -2.82 -19.25
C PHE A 132 -11.10 -3.54 -20.60
N SER A 133 -10.41 -3.04 -21.62
CA SER A 133 -10.41 -3.60 -22.98
C SER A 133 -9.24 -4.57 -23.18
N THR A 134 -8.09 -4.23 -22.61
CA THR A 134 -6.88 -5.05 -22.68
C THR A 134 -6.45 -5.57 -21.32
N GLY A 135 -6.74 -4.85 -20.24
CA GLY A 135 -6.21 -5.11 -18.91
C GLY A 135 -4.70 -4.87 -18.80
N LYS A 136 -4.05 -4.24 -19.81
CA LYS A 136 -2.60 -4.03 -19.78
C LYS A 136 -2.23 -3.11 -18.62
N MET A 137 -1.35 -3.58 -17.74
CA MET A 137 -1.09 -2.93 -16.45
C MET A 137 0.39 -2.86 -16.11
N TYR A 138 0.80 -1.74 -15.51
CA TYR A 138 2.11 -1.59 -14.89
C TYR A 138 1.96 -1.73 -13.37
N PHE A 139 2.71 -2.67 -12.79
CA PHE A 139 2.88 -2.80 -11.34
C PHE A 139 4.25 -2.23 -10.97
N CYS A 140 4.37 -1.68 -9.76
CA CYS A 140 5.60 -1.05 -9.33
C CYS A 140 6.75 -2.05 -9.41
N ILE A 141 7.85 -1.58 -10.02
CA ILE A 141 9.09 -2.32 -10.16
C ILE A 141 10.16 -1.50 -9.45
N SER A 142 10.81 -2.08 -8.45
CA SER A 142 11.88 -1.46 -7.68
C SER A 142 13.24 -2.02 -8.14
N PRO A 143 14.13 -1.19 -8.71
CA PRO A 143 15.46 -1.65 -9.14
C PRO A 143 16.36 -1.93 -7.92
N GLN A 144 17.20 -2.96 -8.01
CA GLN A 144 18.27 -3.18 -7.03
C GLN A 144 19.45 -2.27 -7.34
N LEU A 145 19.43 -1.05 -6.79
CA LEU A 145 20.50 -0.06 -6.97
C LEU A 145 21.71 -0.29 -6.03
N SER A 146 21.63 -1.26 -5.12
CA SER A 146 22.70 -1.62 -4.18
C SER A 146 23.05 -3.11 -4.28
N ASN A 147 24.34 -3.44 -4.16
CA ASN A 147 24.90 -4.81 -4.22
C ASN A 147 24.47 -5.76 -3.07
N SER A 148 23.42 -5.45 -2.31
CA SER A 148 22.94 -6.34 -1.26
C SER A 148 22.19 -7.53 -1.87
N SER A 149 22.83 -8.69 -1.84
CA SER A 149 22.33 -10.00 -2.28
C SER A 149 21.23 -10.56 -1.38
N ASN A 150 20.20 -9.78 -1.05
CA ASN A 150 19.07 -10.25 -0.25
C ASN A 150 17.84 -10.46 -1.15
N GLU A 151 17.23 -11.65 -1.02
CA GLU A 151 15.94 -12.04 -1.62
C GLU A 151 14.82 -11.13 -1.09
N THR A 152 14.66 -9.96 -1.70
CA THR A 152 13.64 -8.95 -1.39
C THR A 152 12.72 -8.81 -2.59
N ILE A 153 11.46 -8.42 -2.36
CA ILE A 153 10.50 -8.25 -3.44
C ILE A 153 10.93 -7.09 -4.37
N GLN A 154 11.19 -7.40 -5.63
CA GLN A 154 11.61 -6.42 -6.65
C GLN A 154 10.42 -5.91 -7.47
N ASN A 155 9.33 -6.66 -7.51
CA ASN A 155 8.17 -6.38 -8.32
C ASN A 155 6.92 -6.72 -7.51
N ASP A 156 5.94 -5.81 -7.46
CA ASP A 156 4.74 -6.01 -6.65
C ASP A 156 3.97 -7.31 -7.00
N SER A 157 4.11 -7.82 -8.22
CA SER A 157 3.55 -9.12 -8.60
C SER A 157 4.15 -10.30 -7.82
N GLU A 158 5.30 -10.15 -7.14
CA GLU A 158 5.93 -11.18 -6.31
C GLU A 158 5.24 -11.38 -4.96
N TYR A 159 4.41 -10.41 -4.53
CA TYR A 159 3.44 -10.63 -3.45
C TYR A 159 2.37 -11.65 -3.85
N LEU A 160 2.20 -11.91 -5.16
CA LEU A 160 1.18 -12.82 -5.67
C LEU A 160 1.67 -14.26 -5.79
N ASP A 161 0.72 -15.20 -5.70
CA ASP A 161 0.96 -16.62 -5.93
C ASP A 161 1.41 -16.87 -7.38
N GLU A 162 2.21 -17.91 -7.58
CA GLU A 162 2.81 -18.23 -8.88
C GLU A 162 1.77 -18.44 -9.99
N TRP A 163 0.68 -19.15 -9.70
CA TRP A 163 -0.40 -19.35 -10.67
C TRP A 163 -1.04 -18.02 -11.10
N LEU A 164 -1.20 -17.08 -10.16
CA LEU A 164 -1.79 -15.78 -10.43
C LEU A 164 -0.84 -14.92 -11.26
N ARG A 165 0.46 -14.97 -10.97
CA ARG A 165 1.50 -14.33 -11.78
C ARG A 165 1.52 -14.87 -13.20
N ILE A 166 1.38 -16.18 -13.39
CA ILE A 166 1.32 -16.80 -14.73
C ILE A 166 0.11 -16.25 -15.50
N ILE A 167 -1.07 -16.20 -14.88
CA ILE A 167 -2.29 -15.68 -15.50
C ILE A 167 -2.20 -14.18 -15.80
N LEU A 168 -1.57 -13.40 -14.90
CA LEU A 168 -1.40 -11.96 -15.07
C LEU A 168 -0.26 -11.59 -16.02
N SER A 169 0.69 -12.48 -16.28
CA SER A 169 1.89 -12.22 -17.09
C SER A 169 1.61 -11.61 -18.47
N PRO A 170 0.54 -11.97 -19.22
CA PRO A 170 0.25 -11.34 -20.51
C PRO A 170 -0.21 -9.88 -20.37
N PHE A 171 -0.76 -9.52 -19.22
CA PHE A 171 -1.26 -8.18 -18.92
C PHE A 171 -0.17 -7.26 -18.37
N LEU A 172 0.81 -7.82 -17.66
CA LEU A 172 1.86 -7.05 -17.03
C LEU A 172 2.80 -6.40 -18.05
N VAL A 173 3.18 -5.16 -17.76
CA VAL A 173 4.30 -4.47 -18.38
C VAL A 173 5.58 -4.99 -17.74
N SER A 174 6.44 -5.63 -18.54
CA SER A 174 7.71 -6.18 -18.10
C SER A 174 8.88 -5.26 -18.45
N LEU A 175 9.87 -5.19 -17.58
CA LEU A 175 11.13 -4.47 -17.82
C LEU A 175 12.24 -5.49 -18.15
N PRO A 176 12.54 -5.76 -19.43
CA PRO A 176 13.36 -6.92 -19.84
C PRO A 176 14.81 -6.89 -19.32
N SER A 177 15.35 -5.71 -18.99
CA SER A 177 16.75 -5.52 -18.56
C SER A 177 16.90 -5.09 -17.10
N ILE A 178 15.87 -5.28 -16.25
CA ILE A 178 15.90 -4.78 -14.86
C ILE A 178 17.15 -5.18 -14.07
N LYS A 179 17.64 -6.42 -14.25
CA LYS A 179 18.80 -6.94 -13.53
C LYS A 179 20.13 -6.30 -13.94
N GLN A 180 20.15 -5.59 -15.08
CA GLN A 180 21.34 -4.94 -15.62
C GLN A 180 21.40 -3.45 -15.24
N ILE A 181 20.28 -2.87 -14.82
CA ILE A 181 20.15 -1.46 -14.46
C ILE A 181 20.90 -1.21 -13.15
N ARG A 182 21.88 -0.30 -13.16
CA ARG A 182 22.75 -0.06 -12.01
C ARG A 182 22.55 1.28 -11.34
N ASN A 183 21.87 2.22 -11.99
CA ASN A 183 21.61 3.54 -11.44
C ASN A 183 20.17 4.00 -11.72
N ALA A 184 19.75 5.04 -10.99
CA ALA A 184 18.40 5.57 -11.07
C ALA A 184 18.09 6.22 -12.43
N GLU A 185 19.10 6.73 -13.14
CA GLU A 185 18.93 7.39 -14.43
C GLU A 185 18.60 6.37 -15.54
N GLU A 186 19.38 5.29 -15.62
CA GLU A 186 19.12 4.14 -16.48
C GLU A 186 17.74 3.55 -16.20
N PHE A 187 17.36 3.46 -14.91
CA PHE A 187 16.04 2.97 -14.53
C PHE A 187 14.91 3.85 -15.09
N LYS A 188 15.00 5.17 -14.89
CA LYS A 188 14.01 6.12 -15.42
C LYS A 188 13.93 6.04 -16.93
N TYR A 189 15.07 5.96 -17.61
CA TYR A 189 15.14 5.87 -19.07
C TYR A 189 14.45 4.60 -19.61
N GLU A 190 14.80 3.42 -19.08
CA GLU A 190 14.20 2.17 -19.53
C GLU A 190 12.72 2.06 -19.15
N LEU A 191 12.33 2.53 -17.96
CA LEU A 191 10.94 2.58 -17.55
C LEU A 191 10.11 3.52 -18.46
N ALA A 192 10.62 4.72 -18.73
CA ALA A 192 9.99 5.67 -19.64
C ALA A 192 9.76 5.05 -21.02
N LYS A 193 10.78 4.41 -21.61
CA LYS A 193 10.67 3.74 -22.90
C LYS A 193 9.58 2.68 -22.90
N VAL A 194 9.57 1.80 -21.91
CA VAL A 194 8.59 0.70 -21.84
C VAL A 194 7.17 1.25 -21.67
N LEU A 195 6.96 2.27 -20.84
CA LEU A 195 5.64 2.91 -20.69
C LEU A 195 5.19 3.62 -21.97
N ILE A 196 6.10 4.31 -22.66
CA ILE A 196 5.85 4.98 -23.95
C ILE A 196 5.68 3.98 -25.10
N ILE A 197 6.23 2.77 -25.04
CA ILE A 197 5.92 1.72 -26.04
C ILE A 197 4.53 1.12 -25.76
N THR A 198 4.11 1.08 -24.50
CA THR A 198 2.84 0.45 -24.11
C THR A 198 1.64 1.37 -24.38
N GLU A 199 1.23 1.49 -25.65
CA GLU A 199 0.13 2.41 -26.03
C GLU A 199 -1.25 2.05 -25.46
N LYS A 200 -1.47 0.75 -25.21
CA LYS A 200 -2.72 0.21 -24.69
C LYS A 200 -2.71 0.06 -23.16
N LEU A 201 -1.81 0.76 -22.45
CA LEU A 201 -1.77 0.76 -20.98
C LEU A 201 -3.12 1.25 -20.44
N GLU A 202 -3.73 0.46 -19.55
CA GLU A 202 -5.02 0.79 -18.93
C GLU A 202 -4.92 0.98 -17.41
N ILE A 203 -3.91 0.40 -16.76
CA ILE A 203 -3.75 0.44 -15.30
C ILE A 203 -2.29 0.77 -14.93
N ILE A 204 -2.11 1.69 -13.99
CA ILE A 204 -0.85 1.91 -13.28
C ILE A 204 -1.09 1.63 -11.80
N SER A 205 -0.30 0.76 -11.19
CA SER A 205 -0.35 0.44 -9.76
C SER A 205 1.03 0.67 -9.17
N ILE A 206 1.16 1.71 -8.35
CA ILE A 206 2.43 2.19 -7.77
C ILE A 206 2.22 2.50 -6.30
N TRP A 207 3.24 2.38 -5.47
CA TRP A 207 3.09 2.75 -4.05
C TRP A 207 2.90 4.25 -3.90
N SER A 208 3.91 5.05 -4.25
CA SER A 208 3.86 6.51 -4.09
C SER A 208 3.45 7.22 -5.39
N PRO A 209 2.54 8.21 -5.33
CA PRO A 209 2.21 9.06 -6.48
C PRO A 209 3.42 9.86 -7.00
N THR A 210 4.35 10.24 -6.11
CA THR A 210 5.59 10.94 -6.47
C THR A 210 6.46 10.13 -7.42
N PHE A 211 6.41 8.80 -7.35
CA PHE A 211 7.16 7.94 -8.27
C PHE A 211 6.75 8.19 -9.73
N LEU A 212 5.43 8.28 -9.99
CA LEU A 212 4.95 8.53 -11.35
C LEU A 212 5.23 9.96 -11.78
N GLU A 213 5.10 10.94 -10.88
CA GLU A 213 5.50 12.33 -11.15
C GLU A 213 6.95 12.42 -11.64
N VAL A 214 7.90 11.79 -10.93
CA VAL A 214 9.32 11.75 -11.34
C VAL A 214 9.52 11.12 -12.73
N VAL A 215 8.76 10.08 -13.06
CA VAL A 215 8.83 9.44 -14.39
C VAL A 215 8.23 10.34 -15.46
N LEU A 216 7.14 11.04 -15.18
CA LEU A 216 6.52 11.98 -16.13
C LEU A 216 7.42 13.18 -16.40
N ASP A 217 8.02 13.75 -15.37
CA ASP A 217 8.98 14.86 -15.51
C ASP A 217 10.19 14.42 -16.31
N TYR A 218 10.70 13.21 -16.06
CA TYR A 218 11.78 12.62 -16.84
C TYR A 218 11.41 12.51 -18.33
N ILE A 219 10.20 12.06 -18.64
CA ILE A 219 9.71 11.94 -20.02
C ILE A 219 9.60 13.33 -20.67
N GLN A 220 9.10 14.33 -19.96
CA GLN A 220 8.95 15.70 -20.47
C GLN A 220 10.31 16.35 -20.79
N ILE A 221 11.30 16.17 -19.90
CA ILE A 221 12.67 16.69 -20.07
C ILE A 221 13.36 16.01 -21.25
N ASN A 222 13.26 14.68 -21.35
CA ASN A 222 13.98 13.87 -22.34
C ASN A 222 13.15 13.55 -23.60
N ARG A 223 12.07 14.30 -23.85
CA ARG A 223 11.05 13.96 -24.86
C ARG A 223 11.61 13.81 -26.29
N ILE A 224 12.56 14.66 -26.67
CA ILE A 224 13.18 14.65 -28.01
C ILE A 224 14.06 13.41 -28.19
N GLN A 225 14.88 13.10 -27.18
CA GLN A 225 15.72 11.91 -27.18
C GLN A 225 14.83 10.65 -27.22
N LEU A 226 13.84 10.55 -26.33
CA LEU A 226 12.92 9.42 -26.28
C LEU A 226 12.15 9.24 -27.60
N ALA A 227 11.67 10.33 -28.21
CA ALA A 227 10.99 10.27 -29.50
C ALA A 227 11.90 9.78 -30.64
N THR A 228 13.20 10.10 -30.56
CA THR A 228 14.21 9.67 -31.53
C THR A 228 14.54 8.19 -31.35
N ASP A 229 14.85 7.78 -30.12
CA ASP A 229 15.22 6.41 -29.76
C ASP A 229 14.09 5.40 -29.99
N LEU A 230 12.84 5.86 -29.87
CA LEU A 230 11.64 5.05 -30.05
C LEU A 230 11.07 5.11 -31.48
N THR A 231 11.78 5.73 -32.42
CA THR A 231 11.37 5.76 -33.82
C THR A 231 11.05 4.35 -34.33
N ASN A 232 9.93 4.20 -35.04
CA ASN A 232 9.38 2.92 -35.52
C ASN A 232 8.93 1.91 -34.43
N ARG A 233 9.06 2.22 -33.13
CA ARG A 233 8.55 1.40 -32.02
C ARG A 233 7.25 1.95 -31.42
N ILE A 234 6.89 3.18 -31.77
CA ILE A 234 5.67 3.86 -31.34
C ILE A 234 4.92 4.37 -32.57
N SER A 235 3.62 4.64 -32.42
CA SER A 235 2.81 5.21 -33.50
C SER A 235 3.27 6.63 -33.87
N SER A 236 3.05 7.01 -35.13
CA SER A 236 3.32 8.38 -35.61
C SER A 236 2.53 9.43 -34.84
N GLN A 237 1.39 9.08 -34.26
CA GLN A 237 0.65 9.97 -33.36
C GLN A 237 1.41 10.18 -32.05
N ARG A 238 1.87 9.12 -31.40
CA ARG A 238 2.63 9.21 -30.14
C ARG A 238 3.97 9.92 -30.32
N GLN A 239 4.64 9.69 -31.44
CA GLN A 239 5.87 10.41 -31.78
C GLN A 239 5.63 11.92 -31.92
N ARG A 240 4.54 12.33 -32.58
CA ARG A 240 4.15 13.76 -32.68
C ARG A 240 3.85 14.37 -31.31
N ILE A 241 3.18 13.64 -30.42
CA ILE A 241 2.90 14.11 -29.06
C ILE A 241 4.21 14.37 -28.31
N LEU A 242 5.15 13.42 -28.31
CA LEU A 242 6.45 13.59 -27.63
C LEU A 242 7.28 14.75 -28.18
N LEU A 243 7.19 15.03 -29.48
CA LEU A 243 7.93 16.13 -30.10
C LEU A 243 7.28 17.51 -29.86
N SER A 244 6.06 17.56 -29.35
CA SER A 244 5.44 18.84 -28.98
C SER A 244 6.10 19.44 -27.72
N GLU A 245 6.14 20.76 -27.62
CA GLU A 245 6.82 21.43 -26.50
C GLU A 245 6.13 21.20 -25.16
N ASN A 246 4.80 21.23 -25.15
CA ASN A 246 3.98 21.02 -23.97
C ASN A 246 2.83 20.04 -24.32
N PHE A 247 2.95 18.79 -23.89
CA PHE A 247 1.86 17.82 -23.99
C PHE A 247 1.32 17.45 -22.61
N SER A 248 0.04 17.05 -22.57
CA SER A 248 -0.51 16.41 -21.38
C SER A 248 -0.10 14.94 -21.35
N PRO A 249 0.37 14.39 -20.21
CA PRO A 249 0.58 12.95 -20.06
C PRO A 249 -0.62 12.08 -20.49
N GLN A 250 -1.85 12.59 -20.30
CA GLN A 250 -3.09 11.95 -20.74
C GLN A 250 -3.13 11.70 -22.27
N ASP A 251 -2.47 12.54 -23.07
CA ASP A 251 -2.41 12.40 -24.52
C ASP A 251 -1.55 11.22 -24.96
N LEU A 252 -0.49 10.91 -24.19
CA LEU A 252 0.27 9.69 -24.37
C LEU A 252 -0.64 8.51 -24.03
N TRP A 253 -1.15 8.41 -22.79
CA TRP A 253 -1.91 7.24 -22.33
C TRP A 253 -3.43 7.45 -22.34
N LYS A 254 -4.01 7.65 -23.52
CA LYS A 254 -5.47 7.84 -23.71
C LYS A 254 -6.33 6.67 -23.21
N ASN A 255 -5.75 5.46 -23.14
CA ASN A 255 -6.44 4.26 -22.66
C ASN A 255 -6.31 4.05 -21.15
N LEU A 256 -5.54 4.89 -20.44
CA LEU A 256 -5.36 4.77 -19.00
C LEU A 256 -6.68 5.03 -18.28
N LYS A 257 -7.08 4.07 -17.45
CA LYS A 257 -8.38 4.04 -16.76
C LYS A 257 -8.23 4.06 -15.25
N LEU A 258 -7.15 3.50 -14.73
CA LEU A 258 -6.91 3.39 -13.29
C LEU A 258 -5.47 3.74 -12.95
N ILE A 259 -5.30 4.61 -11.95
CA ILE A 259 -4.04 4.81 -11.24
C ILE A 259 -4.30 4.44 -9.78
N SER A 260 -3.66 3.37 -9.30
CA SER A 260 -3.75 2.92 -7.91
C SER A 260 -2.47 3.31 -7.17
N CYS A 261 -2.58 4.20 -6.18
CA CYS A 261 -1.46 4.66 -5.35
C CYS A 261 -1.89 5.05 -3.93
N TRP A 262 -0.95 5.32 -3.04
CA TRP A 262 -1.26 6.01 -1.79
C TRP A 262 -1.84 7.40 -2.10
N ASP A 263 -2.95 7.74 -1.46
CA ASP A 263 -3.64 9.03 -1.64
C ASP A 263 -4.06 9.67 -0.30
N SER A 264 -3.61 9.10 0.82
CA SER A 264 -3.92 9.56 2.16
C SER A 264 -2.69 10.20 2.83
N ALA A 265 -2.92 11.00 3.87
CA ALA A 265 -1.88 11.70 4.64
C ALA A 265 -0.87 12.44 3.72
N ASN A 266 0.43 12.20 3.90
CA ASN A 266 1.51 12.89 3.18
C ASN A 266 1.51 12.68 1.65
N ALA A 267 0.66 11.79 1.12
CA ALA A 267 0.55 11.52 -0.32
C ALA A 267 -0.65 12.22 -0.99
N ALA A 268 -1.55 12.85 -0.23
CA ALA A 268 -2.80 13.42 -0.74
C ALA A 268 -2.58 14.45 -1.86
N ASP A 269 -1.77 15.49 -1.61
CA ASP A 269 -1.47 16.54 -2.59
C ASP A 269 -0.89 15.98 -3.90
N LYS A 270 -0.08 14.93 -3.80
CA LYS A 270 0.55 14.27 -4.94
C LYS A 270 -0.43 13.38 -5.70
N ALA A 271 -1.40 12.77 -5.03
CA ALA A 271 -2.50 12.08 -5.69
C ALA A 271 -3.41 13.07 -6.44
N ASP A 272 -3.68 14.26 -5.88
CA ASP A 272 -4.42 15.33 -6.55
C ASP A 272 -3.71 15.82 -7.81
N TYR A 273 -2.39 15.97 -7.76
CA TYR A 273 -1.59 16.25 -8.96
C TYR A 273 -1.82 15.20 -10.06
N LEU A 274 -1.86 13.91 -9.72
CA LEU A 274 -2.16 12.85 -10.70
C LEU A 274 -3.59 12.93 -11.23
N ARG A 275 -4.58 13.27 -10.40
CA ARG A 275 -5.98 13.50 -10.84
C ARG A 275 -6.06 14.62 -11.87
N LEU A 276 -5.31 15.71 -11.67
CA LEU A 276 -5.22 16.83 -12.62
C LEU A 276 -4.54 16.43 -13.93
N LYS A 277 -3.48 15.62 -13.87
CA LYS A 277 -2.73 15.18 -15.07
C LYS A 277 -3.44 14.07 -15.87
N PHE A 278 -4.31 13.30 -15.23
CA PHE A 278 -5.07 12.22 -15.86
C PHE A 278 -6.57 12.33 -15.56
N PRO A 279 -7.27 13.35 -16.09
CA PRO A 279 -8.68 13.61 -15.78
C PRO A 279 -9.63 12.49 -16.25
N ASN A 280 -9.18 11.63 -17.17
CA ASN A 280 -9.97 10.50 -17.67
C ASN A 280 -9.65 9.18 -16.94
N ALA A 281 -8.67 9.17 -16.04
CA ALA A 281 -8.31 7.99 -15.26
C ALA A 281 -8.84 8.14 -13.83
N PHE A 282 -9.40 7.06 -13.29
CA PHE A 282 -9.77 7.00 -11.88
C PHE A 282 -8.50 6.85 -11.04
N VAL A 283 -8.22 7.80 -10.15
CA VAL A 283 -7.13 7.70 -9.17
C VAL A 283 -7.70 7.14 -7.86
N GLN A 284 -7.35 5.88 -7.56
CA GLN A 284 -7.85 5.15 -6.40
C GLN A 284 -6.75 4.96 -5.35
N GLY A 285 -7.03 5.36 -4.12
CA GLY A 285 -6.23 5.00 -2.95
C GLY A 285 -6.04 3.50 -2.80
N LYS A 286 -4.83 3.07 -2.40
CA LYS A 286 -4.54 1.65 -2.12
C LYS A 286 -5.19 1.12 -0.84
N GLY A 287 -5.64 2.00 0.04
CA GLY A 287 -5.99 1.63 1.41
C GLY A 287 -4.77 1.19 2.21
N LEU A 288 -5.00 0.69 3.41
CA LEU A 288 -3.98 0.19 4.32
C LEU A 288 -3.39 -1.14 3.86
N LEU A 289 -2.23 -1.04 3.20
CA LEU A 289 -1.43 -2.15 2.75
C LEU A 289 0.00 -2.00 3.26
N ALA A 290 0.40 -2.80 4.24
CA ALA A 290 1.74 -2.77 4.82
C ALA A 290 2.50 -4.07 4.54
N THR A 291 3.81 -4.05 4.70
CA THR A 291 4.64 -5.26 4.62
C THR A 291 4.19 -6.30 5.65
N GLU A 292 3.67 -5.87 6.79
CA GLU A 292 3.18 -6.74 7.87
C GLU A 292 1.88 -7.48 7.52
N ALA A 293 0.95 -6.83 6.81
CA ALA A 293 -0.35 -7.41 6.43
C ALA A 293 -1.13 -6.56 5.39
N PRO A 294 -2.01 -7.20 4.59
CA PRO A 294 -3.06 -6.50 3.85
C PRO A 294 -4.20 -6.17 4.81
N MET A 295 -4.31 -4.91 5.25
CA MET A 295 -5.26 -4.54 6.31
C MET A 295 -6.62 -4.13 5.76
N THR A 296 -6.66 -3.37 4.65
CA THR A 296 -7.92 -2.96 4.03
C THR A 296 -7.91 -3.11 2.51
N ILE A 297 -9.10 -3.19 1.92
CA ILE A 297 -9.33 -3.24 0.47
C ILE A 297 -10.13 -1.99 0.07
N PRO A 298 -9.65 -1.17 -0.87
CA PRO A 298 -10.45 -0.11 -1.45
C PRO A 298 -11.52 -0.73 -2.35
N LEU A 299 -12.78 -0.66 -1.93
CA LEU A 299 -13.91 -1.14 -2.72
C LEU A 299 -14.74 0.01 -3.24
N ILE A 300 -14.94 0.02 -4.57
CA ILE A 300 -15.81 0.93 -5.30
C ILE A 300 -17.25 0.73 -4.82
N ILE A 301 -17.70 -0.52 -4.71
CA ILE A 301 -19.06 -0.82 -4.22
C ILE A 301 -19.31 -0.35 -2.78
N ALA A 302 -18.26 -0.27 -1.97
CA ALA A 302 -18.36 0.20 -0.59
C ALA A 302 -18.15 1.71 -0.45
N ASN A 303 -17.67 2.37 -1.51
CA ASN A 303 -17.17 3.73 -1.48
C ASN A 303 -16.22 3.98 -0.28
N GLY A 304 -15.29 3.05 -0.04
CA GLY A 304 -14.42 3.11 1.13
C GLY A 304 -13.46 1.94 1.25
N TYR A 305 -12.66 1.96 2.33
CA TYR A 305 -11.65 0.94 2.62
C TYR A 305 -12.21 -0.07 3.63
N VAL A 306 -12.49 -1.29 3.19
CA VAL A 306 -13.03 -2.34 4.06
C VAL A 306 -11.91 -3.23 4.62
N PRO A 307 -11.94 -3.62 5.90
CA PRO A 307 -10.92 -4.47 6.50
C PRO A 307 -10.91 -5.89 5.90
N VAL A 308 -9.72 -6.52 5.80
CA VAL A 308 -9.56 -7.89 5.28
C VAL A 308 -9.93 -8.94 6.34
N LEU A 309 -11.24 -9.07 6.63
CA LEU A 309 -11.80 -9.81 7.75
C LEU A 309 -11.42 -11.29 7.85
N ASP A 310 -11.18 -11.95 6.72
CA ASP A 310 -10.98 -13.40 6.65
C ASP A 310 -9.50 -13.81 6.71
N GLU A 311 -8.60 -12.83 6.70
CA GLU A 311 -7.16 -13.06 6.63
C GLU A 311 -6.38 -12.43 7.79
N VAL A 312 -6.89 -11.32 8.33
CA VAL A 312 -6.27 -10.59 9.44
C VAL A 312 -7.27 -10.45 10.57
N PHE A 313 -6.84 -10.73 11.80
CA PHE A 313 -7.62 -10.42 12.99
C PHE A 313 -7.24 -9.04 13.52
N PHE A 314 -8.23 -8.21 13.76
CA PHE A 314 -8.07 -6.81 14.15
C PHE A 314 -8.52 -6.57 15.60
N GLU A 315 -7.69 -5.84 16.31
CA GLU A 315 -7.97 -5.18 17.57
C GLU A 315 -7.62 -3.69 17.40
N PHE A 316 -8.21 -2.83 18.21
CA PHE A 316 -8.08 -1.38 18.08
C PHE A 316 -7.89 -0.74 19.44
N ALA A 317 -6.85 0.08 19.60
CA ALA A 317 -6.66 0.86 20.82
C ALA A 317 -7.28 2.26 20.64
N ASP A 318 -8.13 2.69 21.60
CA ASP A 318 -8.60 4.07 21.66
C ASP A 318 -7.56 5.01 22.32
N GLY A 319 -7.85 6.30 22.38
CA GLY A 319 -6.95 7.30 22.99
C GLY A 319 -6.69 7.12 24.49
N LEU A 320 -7.47 6.28 25.18
CA LEU A 320 -7.28 5.91 26.59
C LEU A 320 -6.53 4.57 26.76
N GLY A 321 -6.24 3.89 25.64
CA GLY A 321 -5.60 2.57 25.63
C GLY A 321 -6.58 1.40 25.84
N ASN A 322 -7.89 1.63 25.81
CA ASN A 322 -8.85 0.52 25.84
C ASN A 322 -8.84 -0.20 24.50
N ILE A 323 -8.97 -1.53 24.55
CA ILE A 323 -8.95 -2.38 23.36
C ILE A 323 -10.37 -2.71 22.93
N HIS A 324 -10.67 -2.39 21.68
CA HIS A 324 -11.94 -2.60 21.01
C HIS A 324 -11.78 -3.64 19.89
N LEU A 325 -12.82 -4.44 19.67
CA LEU A 325 -12.98 -5.28 18.50
C LEU A 325 -13.63 -4.49 17.37
N LEU A 326 -13.51 -5.00 16.14
CA LEU A 326 -13.98 -4.29 14.95
C LEU A 326 -15.45 -3.83 15.01
N HIS A 327 -16.33 -4.61 15.63
CA HIS A 327 -17.76 -4.27 15.71
C HIS A 327 -18.11 -3.30 16.85
N GLU A 328 -17.16 -3.01 17.73
CA GLU A 328 -17.32 -2.07 18.84
C GLU A 328 -16.92 -0.65 18.43
N LEU A 329 -16.31 -0.50 17.24
CA LEU A 329 -15.86 0.78 16.72
C LEU A 329 -17.04 1.71 16.41
N LYS A 330 -16.84 3.01 16.68
CA LYS A 330 -17.85 4.04 16.44
C LYS A 330 -17.46 4.91 15.25
N ILE A 331 -18.45 5.25 14.43
CA ILE A 331 -18.27 6.17 13.29
C ILE A 331 -17.75 7.52 13.79
N GLY A 332 -16.77 8.08 13.07
CA GLY A 332 -16.12 9.35 13.40
C GLY A 332 -14.98 9.25 14.41
N GLU A 333 -14.86 8.13 15.13
CA GLU A 333 -13.82 7.93 16.14
C GLU A 333 -12.51 7.40 15.54
N ASN A 334 -11.42 7.71 16.25
CA ASN A 334 -10.06 7.38 15.86
C ASN A 334 -9.48 6.25 16.71
N TYR A 335 -8.75 5.34 16.08
CA TYR A 335 -8.15 4.19 16.75
C TYR A 335 -6.76 3.87 16.19
N GLU A 336 -5.90 3.28 17.02
CA GLU A 336 -4.66 2.65 16.57
C GLU A 336 -4.88 1.16 16.28
N ILE A 337 -4.34 0.67 15.16
CA ILE A 337 -4.52 -0.71 14.71
C ILE A 337 -3.55 -1.65 15.45
N ILE A 338 -4.12 -2.75 15.92
CA ILE A 338 -3.40 -3.94 16.39
C ILE A 338 -3.83 -5.12 15.51
N ILE A 339 -2.87 -5.85 14.96
CA ILE A 339 -3.14 -6.99 14.08
C ILE A 339 -2.61 -8.31 14.64
N SER A 340 -3.33 -9.38 14.35
CA SER A 340 -2.77 -10.73 14.32
C SER A 340 -2.94 -11.32 12.93
N GLN A 341 -1.91 -12.00 12.41
CA GLN A 341 -1.90 -12.49 11.03
C GLN A 341 -1.14 -13.82 10.88
N LYS A 342 -1.35 -14.51 9.75
CA LYS A 342 -0.98 -15.92 9.53
C LYS A 342 0.53 -16.23 9.48
N GLY A 343 1.36 -15.22 9.26
CA GLY A 343 2.83 -15.24 9.25
C GLY A 343 3.50 -15.10 10.62
N GLY A 344 2.73 -15.03 11.71
CA GLY A 344 3.27 -15.15 13.08
C GLY A 344 3.38 -13.85 13.87
N LEU A 345 2.81 -12.75 13.39
CA LEU A 345 2.60 -11.57 14.23
C LEU A 345 1.28 -11.74 15.00
N TYR A 346 1.32 -11.63 16.32
CA TYR A 346 0.16 -11.77 17.21
C TYR A 346 0.05 -10.53 18.10
N ARG A 347 -1.13 -9.89 18.11
CA ARG A 347 -1.41 -8.63 18.81
C ARG A 347 -0.32 -7.59 18.57
N TYR A 348 0.12 -7.49 17.32
CA TYR A 348 1.18 -6.63 16.88
C TYR A 348 0.65 -5.22 16.63
N GLN A 349 1.18 -4.25 17.39
CA GLN A 349 0.90 -2.83 17.23
C GLN A 349 1.73 -2.29 16.06
N ILE A 350 1.05 -2.05 14.93
CA ILE A 350 1.71 -1.62 13.68
C ILE A 350 2.07 -0.12 13.69
N GLY A 351 1.44 0.65 14.59
CA GLY A 351 1.64 2.10 14.70
C GLY A 351 0.77 2.92 13.75
N ASP A 352 -0.17 2.30 13.03
CA ASP A 352 -1.05 3.00 12.09
C ASP A 352 -2.36 3.39 12.77
N ARG A 353 -2.81 4.62 12.53
CA ARG A 353 -4.05 5.19 13.05
C ARG A 353 -5.09 5.25 11.95
N ILE A 354 -6.33 4.98 12.33
CA ILE A 354 -7.50 5.05 11.46
C ILE A 354 -8.59 5.91 12.05
N ARG A 355 -9.48 6.36 11.15
CA ARG A 355 -10.78 6.91 11.45
C ARG A 355 -11.86 6.02 10.85
N VAL A 356 -12.92 5.77 11.62
CA VAL A 356 -14.09 5.05 11.11
C VAL A 356 -14.95 6.00 10.30
N THR A 357 -15.15 5.72 9.01
CA THR A 357 -15.88 6.63 8.10
C THR A 357 -17.37 6.33 8.05
N HIS A 358 -17.73 5.10 7.71
CA HIS A 358 -19.11 4.63 7.62
C HIS A 358 -19.16 3.11 7.77
N LEU A 359 -20.37 2.55 7.75
CA LEU A 359 -20.56 1.11 7.64
C LEU A 359 -20.85 0.74 6.18
N TYR A 360 -20.15 -0.26 5.67
CA TYR A 360 -20.56 -0.99 4.47
C TYR A 360 -21.05 -2.37 4.89
N LYS A 361 -22.33 -2.65 4.61
CA LYS A 361 -23.06 -3.77 5.22
C LYS A 361 -22.99 -3.64 6.75
N SER A 362 -22.49 -4.65 7.45
CA SER A 362 -22.34 -4.63 8.92
C SER A 362 -20.90 -4.31 9.34
N THR A 363 -20.02 -3.91 8.42
CA THR A 363 -18.58 -3.77 8.66
C THR A 363 -18.14 -2.30 8.58
N PRO A 364 -17.38 -1.79 9.57
CA PRO A 364 -16.80 -0.45 9.49
C PRO A 364 -15.76 -0.31 8.38
N CYS A 365 -15.85 0.80 7.64
CA CYS A 365 -14.81 1.25 6.74
C CYS A 365 -13.76 2.07 7.51
N LEU A 366 -12.48 1.82 7.22
CA LEU A 366 -11.33 2.31 7.98
C LEU A 366 -10.45 3.20 7.10
N GLU A 367 -10.52 4.51 7.31
CA GLU A 367 -9.66 5.48 6.62
C GLU A 367 -8.35 5.68 7.38
N PHE A 368 -7.22 5.66 6.68
CA PHE A 368 -5.92 5.93 7.29
C PHE A 368 -5.72 7.42 7.53
N ILE A 369 -5.33 7.79 8.76
CA ILE A 369 -5.12 9.20 9.15
C ILE A 369 -3.67 9.53 9.52
N GLY A 370 -2.80 8.53 9.70
CA GLY A 370 -1.37 8.75 9.99
C GLY A 370 -0.76 7.66 10.89
N ARG A 371 0.49 7.83 11.30
CA ARG A 371 1.17 6.91 12.23
C ARG A 371 1.42 7.52 13.61
N THR A 372 1.33 6.70 14.66
CA THR A 372 1.57 7.10 16.06
C THR A 372 3.00 7.59 16.29
N GLU A 373 3.99 7.09 15.55
CA GLU A 373 5.40 7.50 15.70
C GLU A 373 5.75 8.78 14.93
N GLU A 374 4.85 9.33 14.11
CA GLU A 374 5.01 10.62 13.44
C GLU A 374 4.62 11.78 14.37
N ILE A 375 5.17 11.77 15.59
CA ILE A 375 4.94 12.81 16.60
C ILE A 375 6.21 13.65 16.73
N SER A 376 6.08 14.97 16.56
CA SER A 376 7.07 15.93 17.02
C SER A 376 6.77 16.34 18.46
N ASP A 377 7.78 16.21 19.33
CA ASP A 377 7.72 16.54 20.76
C ASP A 377 9.02 17.26 21.17
N LEU A 378 8.91 18.52 21.63
CA LEU A 378 10.00 19.33 22.16
C LEU A 378 9.99 19.44 23.69
N VAL A 379 8.81 19.68 24.31
CA VAL A 379 8.67 19.91 25.76
C VAL A 379 7.51 19.12 26.40
N GLY A 380 6.98 18.10 25.71
CA GLY A 380 5.90 17.22 26.17
C GLY A 380 4.61 17.31 25.36
N GLU A 381 4.53 18.22 24.38
CA GLU A 381 3.49 18.26 23.36
C GLU A 381 3.65 17.11 22.37
N LYS A 382 2.53 16.58 21.86
CA LYS A 382 2.54 15.49 20.88
C LYS A 382 1.91 15.98 19.58
N LEU A 383 2.71 16.66 18.75
CA LEU A 383 2.26 17.12 17.44
C LEU A 383 2.35 15.98 16.42
N ASN A 384 1.23 15.32 16.14
CA ASN A 384 1.15 14.36 15.04
C ASN A 384 0.92 15.07 13.70
N SER A 385 1.22 14.40 12.58
CA SER A 385 1.09 14.95 11.21
C SER A 385 -0.33 15.43 10.89
N GLU A 386 -1.36 14.73 11.39
CA GLU A 386 -2.77 15.12 11.28
C GLU A 386 -3.05 16.48 11.97
N PHE A 387 -2.69 16.62 13.25
CA PHE A 387 -2.86 17.86 14.00
C PHE A 387 -2.15 19.04 13.32
N VAL A 388 -0.92 18.82 12.84
CA VAL A 388 -0.17 19.86 12.13
C VAL A 388 -0.89 20.26 10.84
N ARG A 389 -1.35 19.29 10.04
CA ARG A 389 -2.09 19.58 8.80
C ARG A 389 -3.37 20.35 9.09
N ASP A 390 -4.19 19.89 10.03
CA ASP A 390 -5.49 20.48 10.36
C ASP A 390 -5.31 21.94 10.85
N VAL A 391 -4.28 22.21 11.66
CA VAL A 391 -3.94 23.59 12.07
C VAL A 391 -3.50 24.45 10.88
N LEU A 392 -2.72 23.91 9.94
CA LEU A 392 -2.26 24.63 8.76
C LEU A 392 -3.39 24.96 7.77
N GLU A 393 -4.45 24.15 7.73
CA GLU A 393 -5.66 24.40 6.93
C GLU A 393 -6.54 25.53 7.52
N LEU A 394 -6.50 25.74 8.84
CA LEU A 394 -7.24 26.81 9.52
C LEU A 394 -6.59 28.20 9.40
N LEU A 395 -5.31 28.26 9.03
CA LEU A 395 -4.57 29.51 8.87
C LEU A 395 -4.80 30.10 7.47
N PRO A 396 -4.89 31.44 7.32
CA PRO A 396 -5.09 32.11 6.04
C PRO A 396 -3.78 32.10 5.20
N LEU A 397 -3.38 30.92 4.74
CA LEU A 397 -2.12 30.62 4.05
C LEU A 397 -2.37 30.13 2.61
N GLU A 398 -3.40 30.68 1.96
CA GLU A 398 -3.87 30.29 0.62
C GLU A 398 -2.83 30.57 -0.47
N ASN A 399 -1.98 31.58 -0.28
CA ASN A 399 -0.93 31.99 -1.23
C ASN A 399 0.41 31.26 -1.01
N CYS A 400 0.45 30.25 -0.13
CA CYS A 400 1.67 29.54 0.20
C CYS A 400 1.67 28.12 -0.40
N SER A 401 2.55 27.87 -1.36
CA SER A 401 2.67 26.54 -2.00
C SER A 401 3.49 25.53 -1.16
N PHE A 402 4.22 26.00 -0.15
CA PHE A 402 5.00 25.18 0.76
C PHE A 402 4.76 25.62 2.20
N LYS A 403 4.50 24.63 3.06
CA LYS A 403 4.27 24.81 4.49
C LYS A 403 5.07 23.72 5.23
N SER A 404 5.89 24.10 6.20
CA SER A 404 6.63 23.14 7.03
C SER A 404 6.71 23.62 8.46
N LEU A 405 6.36 22.75 9.40
CA LEU A 405 6.51 23.02 10.82
C LEU A 405 7.79 22.33 11.32
N VAL A 406 8.75 23.10 11.78
CA VAL A 406 10.08 22.63 12.18
C VAL A 406 10.27 22.83 13.68
N PRO A 407 10.49 21.76 14.46
CA PRO A 407 10.81 21.88 15.88
C PRO A 407 12.22 22.46 16.06
N VAL A 408 12.34 23.53 16.84
CA VAL A 408 13.61 24.15 17.24
C VAL A 408 13.78 24.01 18.74
N LYS A 409 14.87 23.36 19.16
CA LYS A 409 15.12 23.05 20.58
C LYS A 409 15.99 24.09 21.31
N TYR A 410 16.83 24.82 20.57
CA TYR A 410 17.79 25.76 21.14
C TYR A 410 17.73 27.11 20.41
N PRO A 411 17.92 28.25 21.11
CA PRO A 411 18.23 28.40 22.53
C PRO A 411 17.02 28.25 23.47
N GLN A 412 15.80 28.37 22.95
CA GLN A 412 14.54 28.08 23.62
C GLN A 412 13.73 27.14 22.72
N ALA A 413 12.87 26.30 23.28
CA ALA A 413 12.03 25.40 22.50
C ALA A 413 10.87 26.16 21.84
N TYR A 414 10.72 26.05 20.52
CA TYR A 414 9.60 26.60 19.74
C TYR A 414 9.46 25.86 18.40
N TYR A 415 8.34 26.10 17.71
CA TYR A 415 8.14 25.61 16.34
C TYR A 415 8.28 26.75 15.34
N LEU A 416 9.09 26.54 14.31
CA LEU A 416 9.17 27.42 13.14
C LEU A 416 8.15 26.96 12.10
N LEU A 417 7.24 27.85 11.71
CA LEU A 417 6.44 27.66 10.51
C LEU A 417 7.19 28.30 9.33
N LEU A 418 7.76 27.46 8.47
CA LEU A 418 8.39 27.86 7.22
C LEU A 418 7.34 27.87 6.11
N LEU A 419 7.23 29.01 5.44
CA LEU A 419 6.31 29.23 4.32
C LEU A 419 7.13 29.67 3.11
N ASN A 420 6.72 29.28 1.91
CA ASN A 420 7.10 30.01 0.71
C ASN A 420 5.91 30.83 0.24
N ASN A 421 6.15 32.09 -0.11
CA ASN A 421 5.20 32.91 -0.83
C ASN A 421 5.40 32.63 -2.32
N THR A 422 4.37 32.13 -2.99
CA THR A 422 4.29 32.31 -4.44
C THR A 422 3.84 33.74 -4.65
N ASP A 423 4.79 34.64 -4.87
CA ASP A 423 4.49 35.92 -5.50
C ASP A 423 4.03 35.57 -6.94
N ILE A 424 2.72 35.44 -7.11
CA ILE A 424 2.10 35.48 -8.43
C ILE A 424 2.03 36.96 -8.79
N ASP A 425 3.14 37.49 -9.29
CA ASP A 425 3.14 38.70 -10.10
C ASP A 425 2.66 38.39 -11.53
#